data_AF-A0A1M4MKN1-F1
#
_entry.id   AF-A0A1M4MKN1-F1
#
_cell.length_a   1.000
_cell.length_b   1.000
_cell.length_c   1.000
_cell.angle_alpha   90.00
_cell.angle_beta   90.00
_cell.angle_gamma   90.00
#
_symmetry.space_group_name_H-M   'P 1'
#
loop_
_entity.id
_entity.type
_entity.pdbx_description
1 polymer ?
#
loop_
_entity_poly.entity_id
_entity_poly.type
_entity_poly.pdbx_seq_one_letter_code
_entity_poly.pdbx_strand_id
1 'polypeptide(L)'
;MELEIVDSISIKTAERTLKKTRSSHIPKSSGYPPGENGNFVAVMENVLEIYQRPHDPVRPVICMDEQPIQLHAEVREPIPAQPGYPERQGYEFRRNGVVGGFMFTEPLGQ
;
A
#
# COMPACT_ATOMS: atom_id res chain seq x y z
N MET A 1 -25.36 -12.56 -16.52
CA MET A 1 -24.25 -13.51 -16.33
C MET A 1 -24.26 -13.83 -14.85
N GLU A 2 -24.77 -14.99 -14.48
CA GLU A 2 -24.78 -15.42 -13.08
C GLU A 2 -23.36 -15.89 -12.75
N LEU A 3 -22.73 -15.24 -11.79
CA LEU A 3 -21.39 -15.62 -11.34
C LEU A 3 -21.57 -16.74 -10.31
N GLU A 4 -21.33 -17.98 -10.73
CA GLU A 4 -21.18 -19.09 -9.81
C GLU A 4 -19.87 -18.90 -9.03
N ILE A 5 -20.00 -18.59 -7.73
CA ILE A 5 -18.87 -18.50 -6.82
C ILE A 5 -18.46 -19.93 -6.47
N VAL A 6 -17.19 -20.26 -6.70
CA VAL A 6 -16.63 -21.59 -6.42
C VAL A 6 -15.74 -21.48 -5.19
N ASP A 7 -15.91 -22.40 -4.23
CA ASP A 7 -15.20 -22.35 -2.93
C ASP A 7 -13.68 -22.49 -3.04
N SER A 8 -13.19 -23.18 -4.07
CA SER A 8 -11.74 -23.29 -4.32
C SER A 8 -11.42 -23.52 -5.79
N ILE A 9 -10.34 -22.90 -6.26
CA ILE A 9 -9.80 -23.13 -7.60
C ILE A 9 -8.28 -23.29 -7.53
N SER A 10 -7.73 -24.15 -8.39
CA SER A 10 -6.28 -24.25 -8.54
C SER A 10 -5.72 -22.99 -9.21
N ILE A 11 -4.51 -22.57 -8.80
CA ILE A 11 -3.74 -21.51 -9.47
C ILE A 11 -3.64 -21.77 -10.98
N LYS A 12 -3.48 -23.04 -11.39
CA LYS A 12 -3.41 -23.43 -12.81
C LYS A 12 -4.73 -23.22 -13.56
N THR A 13 -5.86 -23.36 -12.86
CA THR A 13 -7.18 -23.07 -13.40
C THR A 13 -7.34 -21.57 -13.55
N ALA A 14 -7.00 -20.78 -12.52
CA ALA A 14 -7.03 -19.31 -12.55
C ALA A 14 -6.17 -18.73 -13.68
N GLU A 15 -4.94 -19.22 -13.86
CA GLU A 15 -4.05 -18.82 -14.97
C GLU A 15 -4.67 -19.07 -16.36
N ARG A 16 -5.40 -20.17 -16.54
CA ARG A 16 -6.01 -20.54 -17.82
C ARG A 16 -7.27 -19.72 -18.11
N THR A 17 -8.09 -19.44 -17.10
CA THR A 17 -9.37 -18.72 -17.27
C THR A 17 -9.18 -17.20 -17.35
N LEU A 18 -8.28 -16.61 -16.55
CA LEU A 18 -8.07 -15.16 -16.51
C LEU A 18 -7.32 -14.61 -17.73
N LYS A 19 -6.78 -15.47 -18.61
CA LYS A 19 -6.11 -15.09 -19.87
C LYS A 19 -7.01 -14.36 -20.89
N LYS A 20 -8.31 -14.17 -20.61
CA LYS A 20 -9.33 -13.72 -21.57
C LYS A 20 -10.14 -12.49 -21.18
N THR A 21 -9.98 -11.93 -19.99
CA THR A 21 -10.88 -10.87 -19.49
C THR A 21 -10.09 -9.62 -19.11
N ARG A 22 -9.98 -8.72 -20.08
CA ARG A 22 -9.54 -7.35 -19.83
C ARG A 22 -10.78 -6.48 -19.58
N SER A 23 -11.02 -6.05 -18.34
CA SER A 23 -12.05 -5.03 -18.09
C SER A 23 -11.57 -3.69 -18.64
N SER A 24 -12.37 -3.07 -19.51
CA SER A 24 -12.02 -1.83 -20.23
C SER A 24 -11.86 -0.59 -19.34
N HIS A 25 -12.27 -0.67 -18.06
CA HIS A 25 -12.39 0.48 -17.17
C HIS A 25 -11.18 0.68 -16.23
N ILE A 26 -10.19 -0.20 -16.26
CA ILE A 26 -8.98 -0.05 -15.43
C ILE A 26 -7.96 0.75 -16.25
N PRO A 27 -7.64 2.01 -15.87
CA PRO A 27 -6.55 2.73 -16.52
C PRO A 27 -5.26 1.93 -16.36
N LYS A 28 -4.38 1.96 -17.38
CA LYS A 28 -3.04 1.36 -17.31
C LYS A 28 -2.29 1.98 -16.13
N SER A 29 -2.38 1.38 -14.95
CA SER A 29 -1.91 1.98 -13.70
C SER A 29 -0.55 1.41 -13.32
N SER A 30 0.35 2.34 -13.00
CA SER A 30 1.70 2.11 -12.51
C SER A 30 1.64 1.31 -11.19
N GLY A 31 2.20 0.10 -11.17
CA GLY A 31 2.30 -0.73 -9.97
C GLY A 31 2.02 -2.22 -10.20
N TYR A 32 1.31 -2.57 -11.29
CA TYR A 32 1.09 -3.98 -11.66
C TYR A 32 2.18 -4.45 -12.62
N PRO A 33 2.73 -5.66 -12.44
CA PRO A 33 3.64 -6.26 -13.42
C PRO A 33 2.97 -6.23 -14.80
N PRO A 34 3.66 -5.80 -15.87
CA PRO A 34 3.08 -5.76 -17.20
C PRO A 34 2.70 -7.19 -17.64
N GLY A 35 1.40 -7.47 -17.66
CA GLY A 35 0.85 -8.77 -18.05
C GLY A 35 -0.28 -9.20 -17.11
N GLU A 36 -1.40 -9.61 -17.70
CA GLU A 36 -2.50 -10.28 -16.99
C GLU A 36 -1.99 -11.63 -16.45
N ASN A 37 -1.37 -11.61 -15.27
CA ASN A 37 -0.80 -12.79 -14.64
C ASN A 37 -1.83 -13.38 -13.68
N GLY A 38 -2.62 -14.36 -14.15
CA GLY A 38 -3.59 -15.07 -13.30
C GLY A 38 -2.97 -15.69 -12.03
N ASN A 39 -1.65 -15.94 -12.03
CA ASN A 39 -0.90 -16.32 -10.84
C ASN A 39 -0.86 -15.21 -9.78
N PHE A 40 -0.65 -13.95 -10.17
CA PHE A 40 -0.69 -12.81 -9.24
C PHE A 40 -2.08 -12.68 -8.60
N VAL A 41 -3.13 -12.76 -9.41
CA VAL A 41 -4.51 -12.73 -8.92
C VAL A 41 -4.77 -13.89 -7.95
N ALA A 42 -4.41 -15.12 -8.31
CA ALA A 42 -4.61 -16.28 -7.44
C ALA A 42 -3.85 -16.16 -6.10
N VAL A 43 -2.64 -15.58 -6.10
CA VAL A 43 -1.89 -15.33 -4.86
C VAL A 43 -2.54 -14.20 -4.04
N MET A 44 -3.03 -13.14 -4.69
CA MET A 44 -3.74 -12.05 -4.00
C MET A 44 -5.06 -12.51 -3.36
N GLU A 45 -5.79 -13.44 -3.98
CA GLU A 45 -6.99 -14.04 -3.38
C GLU A 45 -6.66 -14.75 -2.05
N ASN A 46 -5.56 -15.50 -1.99
CA ASN A 46 -5.12 -16.14 -0.73
C ASN A 46 -4.80 -15.11 0.37
N VAL A 47 -4.25 -13.94 0.00
CA VAL A 47 -3.99 -12.85 0.95
C VAL A 47 -5.32 -12.26 1.43
N LEU A 48 -6.26 -12.00 0.52
CA LEU A 48 -7.57 -11.44 0.86
C LEU A 48 -8.39 -12.39 1.74
N GLU A 49 -8.27 -13.71 1.56
CA GLU A 49 -8.90 -14.71 2.42
C GLU A 49 -8.51 -14.52 3.90
N ILE A 50 -7.26 -14.15 4.18
CA ILE A 50 -6.77 -13.89 5.55
C ILE A 50 -7.53 -12.71 6.18
N TYR A 51 -7.79 -11.65 5.41
CA TYR A 51 -8.51 -10.47 5.88
C TYR A 51 -10.02 -10.69 6.07
N GLN A 52 -10.57 -11.80 5.54
CA GLN A 52 -11.98 -12.17 5.72
C GLN A 52 -12.21 -13.06 6.95
N ARG A 53 -11.13 -13.53 7.59
CA ARG A 53 -11.24 -14.42 8.75
C ARG A 53 -11.85 -13.69 9.95
N PRO A 54 -12.63 -14.39 10.80
CA PRO A 54 -13.05 -13.83 12.07
C PRO A 54 -11.82 -13.51 12.93
N HIS A 55 -11.93 -12.47 13.75
CA HIS A 55 -10.89 -12.14 14.72
C HIS A 55 -10.64 -13.31 15.68
N ASP A 56 -9.37 -13.68 15.85
CA ASP A 56 -8.91 -14.67 16.82
C ASP A 56 -7.77 -14.07 17.64
N PRO A 57 -8.00 -13.74 18.93
CA PRO A 57 -6.97 -13.17 19.81
C PRO A 57 -5.73 -14.07 19.99
N VAL A 58 -5.84 -15.38 19.74
CA VAL A 58 -4.71 -16.32 19.82
C VAL A 58 -3.92 -16.36 18.50
N ARG A 59 -4.49 -15.82 17.42
CA ARG A 59 -3.91 -15.77 16.07
C ARG A 59 -4.14 -14.41 15.41
N PRO A 60 -3.55 -13.33 15.95
CA PRO A 60 -3.74 -11.99 15.39
C PRO A 60 -3.10 -11.88 14.00
N VAL A 61 -3.81 -11.22 13.09
CA VAL A 61 -3.26 -10.84 11.79
C VAL A 61 -2.58 -9.49 11.99
N ILE A 62 -1.25 -9.45 11.83
CA ILE A 62 -0.46 -8.22 11.97
C ILE A 62 0.10 -7.82 10.61
N CYS A 63 -0.15 -6.58 10.21
CA CYS A 63 0.51 -5.95 9.09
C CYS A 63 1.67 -5.10 9.59
N MET A 64 2.79 -5.15 8.88
CA MET A 64 3.99 -4.38 9.15
C MET A 64 4.34 -3.56 7.92
N ASP A 65 4.59 -2.27 8.12
CA ASP A 65 5.08 -1.37 7.09
C ASP A 65 6.37 -0.69 7.56
N GLU A 66 7.30 -0.50 6.62
CA GLU A 66 8.56 0.20 6.85
C GLU A 66 8.69 1.35 5.86
N GLN A 67 8.99 2.54 6.37
CA GLN A 67 9.22 3.72 5.55
C GLN A 67 10.52 4.42 5.94
N PRO A 68 11.44 4.67 4.98
CA PRO A 68 12.62 5.48 5.24
C PRO A 68 12.23 6.96 5.37
N ILE A 69 12.44 7.54 6.55
CA ILE A 69 12.14 8.93 6.86
C ILE A 69 13.43 9.74 6.74
N GLN A 70 13.46 10.69 5.81
CA GLN A 70 14.59 11.62 5.69
C GLN A 70 14.51 12.69 6.78
N LEU A 71 15.60 12.87 7.52
CA LEU A 71 15.70 13.92 8.52
C LEU A 71 16.25 15.20 7.89
N HIS A 72 15.46 16.26 7.92
CA HIS A 72 15.86 17.59 7.44
C HIS A 72 15.97 18.55 8.63
N ALA A 73 16.96 19.44 8.59
CA ALA A 73 17.08 20.54 9.52
C ALA A 73 17.14 21.87 8.78
N GLU A 74 16.59 22.92 9.40
CA GLU A 74 16.68 24.28 8.89
C GLU A 74 18.13 24.76 8.90
N VAL A 75 18.57 25.36 7.79
CA VAL A 75 19.91 25.95 7.70
C VAL A 75 19.93 27.36 8.28
N ARG A 76 18.79 28.04 8.29
CA ARG A 76 18.64 29.44 8.73
C ARG A 76 17.33 29.61 9.49
N GLU A 77 17.35 30.50 10.48
CA GLU A 77 16.16 30.86 11.23
C GLU A 77 15.12 31.55 10.33
N PRO A 78 13.82 31.25 10.50
CA PRO A 78 12.75 31.94 9.79
C PRO A 78 12.77 33.45 10.07
N ILE A 79 12.45 34.24 9.05
CA ILE A 79 12.28 35.69 9.22
C ILE A 79 10.89 35.91 9.86
N PRO A 80 10.81 36.56 11.04
CA PRO A 80 9.55 36.73 11.75
C PRO A 80 8.58 37.61 10.96
N ALA A 81 7.29 37.38 11.19
CA ALA A 81 6.22 38.17 10.57
C ALA A 81 6.31 39.64 10.97
N GLN A 82 5.99 40.53 10.02
CA GLN A 82 5.86 41.98 10.23
C GLN A 82 4.52 42.46 9.65
N PRO A 83 3.99 43.62 10.06
CA PRO A 83 2.78 44.16 9.46
C PRO A 83 2.90 44.25 7.93
N GLY A 84 2.02 43.55 7.20
CA GLY A 84 2.05 43.46 5.74
C GLY A 84 2.96 42.37 5.15
N TYR A 85 3.71 41.65 5.98
CA TYR A 85 4.61 40.57 5.55
C TYR A 85 4.45 39.32 6.44
N PRO A 86 3.97 38.19 5.88
CA PRO A 86 3.92 36.94 6.64
C PRO A 86 5.32 36.45 6.98
N GLU A 87 5.41 35.55 7.96
CA GLU A 87 6.64 34.84 8.29
C GLU A 87 7.22 34.16 7.04
N ARG A 88 8.55 34.20 6.88
CA ARG A 88 9.22 33.61 5.72
C ARG A 88 10.21 32.54 6.17
N GLN A 89 9.95 31.31 5.75
CA GLN A 89 10.87 30.19 5.90
C GLN A 89 11.76 30.08 4.67
N GLY A 90 13.03 29.75 4.88
CA GLY A 90 13.98 29.52 3.79
C GLY A 90 13.74 28.17 3.11
N TYR A 91 14.09 28.07 1.82
CA TYR A 91 14.00 26.82 1.05
C TYR A 91 15.22 25.90 1.26
N GLU A 92 16.29 26.40 1.89
CA GLU A 92 17.52 25.65 2.15
C GLU A 92 17.36 24.77 3.39
N PHE A 93 17.60 23.46 3.24
CA PHE A 93 17.62 22.51 4.35
C PHE A 93 18.88 21.65 4.31
N ARG A 94 19.30 21.20 5.49
CA ARG A 94 20.40 20.24 5.66
C ARG A 94 19.84 18.84 5.80
N ARG A 95 20.36 17.89 5.02
CA ARG A 95 20.08 16.46 5.20
C ARG A 95 20.87 15.93 6.39
N ASN A 96 20.16 15.43 7.40
CA ASN A 96 20.71 14.89 8.64
C ASN A 96 20.62 13.35 8.69
N GLY A 97 20.54 12.71 7.53
CA GLY A 97 20.47 11.26 7.39
C GLY A 97 19.04 10.75 7.17
N VAL A 98 18.87 9.45 7.36
CA VAL A 98 17.62 8.72 7.18
C VAL A 98 17.43 7.81 8.38
N VAL A 99 16.20 7.75 8.89
CA VAL A 99 15.80 6.80 9.95
C VAL A 99 14.72 5.88 9.39
N GLY A 100 14.69 4.62 9.85
CA GLY A 100 13.62 3.69 9.52
C GLY A 100 12.42 3.91 10.43
N GLY A 101 11.27 4.28 9.87
CA GLY A 101 9.99 4.27 10.56
C GLY A 101 9.32 2.92 10.37
N PHE A 102 8.85 2.31 11.46
CA PHE A 102 8.12 1.03 11.44
C PHE A 102 6.72 1.24 11.98
N MET A 103 5.71 0.71 11.28
CA MET A 103 4.32 0.72 11.72
C MET A 103 3.80 -0.71 11.78
N PHE A 104 3.09 -1.03 12.87
CA PHE A 104 2.39 -2.29 13.05
C PHE A 104 0.91 -2.01 13.25
N THR A 105 0.06 -2.78 12.59
CA THR A 105 -1.40 -2.67 12.72
C THR A 105 -2.04 -4.04 12.74
N GLU A 106 -3.07 -4.20 13.58
CA GLU A 106 -3.91 -5.40 13.62
C GLU A 106 -5.25 -5.08 12.93
N PRO A 107 -5.40 -5.30 11.62
CA PRO A 107 -6.59 -4.93 10.88
C PRO A 107 -7.87 -5.61 11.35
N LEU A 108 -7.79 -6.78 12.00
CA LEU A 108 -8.96 -7.56 12.42
C LEU A 108 -9.38 -7.34 13.87
N GLY A 109 -8.55 -6.68 14.69
CA GLY A 109 -8.76 -6.52 16.14
C GLY A 109 -9.54 -5.27 16.55
N GLN A 110 -10.39 -4.73 15.66
CA GLN A 110 -11.16 -3.50 15.90
C GLN A 110 -12.49 -3.74 16.60
#